data_AF-A0A0M4F1V4-F1
#
_entry.id   AF-A0A0M4F1V4-F1
#
_cell.length_a   1.000
_cell.length_b   1.000
_cell.length_c   1.000
_cell.angle_alpha   90.00
_cell.angle_beta   90.00
_cell.angle_gamma   90.00
#
_symmetry.space_group_name_H-M   'P 1'
#
loop_
_entity.id
_entity.type
_entity.pdbx_description
1 polymer ?
#
loop_
_entity_poly.entity_id
_entity_poly.type
_entity_poly.pdbx_seq_one_letter_code
_entity_poly.pdbx_strand_id
1 'polypeptide(L)'
;MQYSWLPQERRKLVIREKPPLVISSKRLERLQVNAQQLLKQQQLQLQQERQRHEAQLRSAGEQLVLQFEGRKLCQTEEQQFRSEQRQLQQQQAQAKQQALQENAALRQEEQQRQQQRIAKAQQLLEQLRPGPRELNAARLQSEVLRGINAQRELQQKFALVQQEQQAQQRKVYEAQVQQELQAAQQQHSERQQQLSEHKRELCLAIKQREREREASKAQQMQEAQLERQRNAQQLAAQQAKQRAAQAAKLQQRREQALASLQAAQQRQQRLQMLEEVEQLQCEVHNEAKAKLEQLKVEGAAQRVQRRLQRNEQLAQQLAPRLHYSAGQDEARYEQQLHEMRRAWSVEQQTREQRLKQLKQQRLTQQQAEQQQALSAQQRQAEQRSEAVQRRLQNEQLSVQFKQQQRQQQLQRQRELRQQLDKQSQQRAAQQARPGINYNRDAQLECMREDIFFFDYARQLMTTAQSQGCPLKPFTRVVGQYKLENRIGAQVRVPPHMRTKLSMGRRTQGDSSQLAQQPAQPEELQHQQQIEQNLKKIEALLLNEQRN
;
A
#
# COMPACT_ATOMS: atom_id res chain seq x y z
N MET A 1 -132.39 9.59 95.12
CA MET A 1 -133.49 8.90 95.81
C MET A 1 -132.95 8.31 97.09
N GLN A 2 -133.25 8.98 98.19
CA GLN A 2 -133.08 8.51 99.57
C GLN A 2 -134.03 7.33 99.81
N TYR A 3 -133.57 6.36 100.60
CA TYR A 3 -134.27 5.60 101.65
C TYR A 3 -133.31 4.43 101.97
N SER A 4 -132.36 4.57 102.89
CA SER A 4 -132.53 4.65 104.34
C SER A 4 -132.85 3.30 105.00
N TRP A 5 -132.13 3.07 106.09
CA TRP A 5 -132.61 2.40 107.30
C TRP A 5 -132.76 0.87 107.26
N LEU A 6 -131.92 0.31 108.12
CA LEU A 6 -132.30 -0.54 109.25
C LEU A 6 -132.08 -2.05 109.10
N PRO A 7 -131.64 -2.64 110.21
CA PRO A 7 -130.90 -3.88 110.31
C PRO A 7 -131.95 -4.95 110.55
N GLN A 8 -132.24 -5.74 109.53
CA GLN A 8 -133.19 -6.83 109.70
C GLN A 8 -132.46 -8.00 110.35
N GLU A 9 -132.32 -7.84 111.67
CA GLU A 9 -132.50 -8.86 112.67
C GLU A 9 -133.03 -10.15 112.08
N ARG A 10 -132.15 -11.13 112.25
CA ARG A 10 -132.28 -12.56 112.04
C ARG A 10 -133.64 -13.04 112.52
N ARG A 11 -134.68 -12.82 111.71
CA ARG A 11 -135.99 -13.46 111.85
C ARG A 11 -135.72 -14.93 111.62
N LYS A 12 -135.64 -15.64 112.74
CA LYS A 12 -135.58 -17.09 112.81
C LYS A 12 -136.74 -17.60 111.96
N LEU A 13 -136.44 -18.06 110.74
CA LEU A 13 -137.39 -18.76 109.89
C LEU A 13 -137.71 -20.07 110.60
N VAL A 14 -138.84 -20.07 111.30
CA VAL A 14 -139.46 -21.26 111.89
C VAL A 14 -139.94 -22.13 110.74
N ILE A 15 -139.05 -23.00 110.24
CA ILE A 15 -139.39 -23.98 109.20
C ILE A 15 -139.98 -25.19 109.91
N ARG A 16 -141.31 -25.25 109.86
CA ARG A 16 -142.11 -26.41 110.23
C ARG A 16 -141.65 -27.62 109.43
N GLU A 17 -141.37 -28.72 110.13
CA GLU A 17 -140.84 -29.93 109.51
C GLU A 17 -141.86 -30.49 108.52
N LYS A 18 -141.45 -30.47 107.25
CA LYS A 18 -142.18 -31.18 106.21
C LYS A 18 -142.02 -32.66 106.50
N PRO A 19 -143.12 -33.43 106.43
CA PRO A 19 -143.11 -34.85 106.73
C PRO A 19 -142.10 -35.58 105.83
N PRO A 20 -141.47 -36.65 106.34
CA PRO A 20 -140.40 -37.34 105.63
C PRO A 20 -140.92 -37.94 104.32
N LEU A 21 -140.41 -37.40 103.21
CA LEU A 21 -140.49 -38.03 101.90
C LEU A 21 -139.58 -39.26 101.93
N VAL A 22 -140.19 -40.44 101.98
CA VAL A 22 -139.50 -41.69 101.71
C VAL A 22 -139.15 -41.71 100.24
N ILE A 23 -137.89 -41.42 99.93
CA ILE A 23 -137.35 -41.48 98.58
C ILE A 23 -136.60 -42.80 98.44
N SER A 24 -136.87 -43.53 97.37
CA SER A 24 -136.15 -44.76 97.04
C SER A 24 -134.66 -44.48 96.83
N SER A 25 -133.79 -45.39 97.28
CA SER A 25 -132.32 -45.30 97.15
C SER A 25 -131.88 -44.87 95.74
N LYS A 26 -132.54 -45.39 94.71
CA LYS A 26 -132.28 -45.08 93.29
C LYS A 26 -132.39 -43.58 92.94
N ARG A 27 -133.27 -42.82 93.59
CA ARG A 27 -133.45 -41.39 93.27
C ARG A 27 -132.44 -40.51 94.01
N LEU A 28 -131.95 -40.94 95.17
CA LEU A 28 -130.91 -40.24 95.93
C LEU A 28 -129.55 -40.33 95.23
N GLU A 29 -129.20 -41.52 94.74
CA GLU A 29 -127.99 -41.74 93.93
C GLU A 29 -127.96 -40.86 92.68
N ARG A 30 -129.10 -40.74 91.95
CA ARG A 30 -129.18 -39.87 90.77
C ARG A 30 -128.92 -38.38 91.08
N LEU A 31 -129.41 -37.88 92.21
CA LEU A 31 -129.17 -36.49 92.61
C LEU A 31 -127.70 -36.26 92.98
N GLN A 32 -127.07 -37.22 93.67
CA GLN A 32 -125.64 -37.14 93.99
C GLN A 32 -124.77 -37.18 92.72
N VAL A 33 -125.10 -38.05 91.77
CA VAL A 33 -124.37 -38.14 90.49
C VAL A 33 -124.49 -36.84 89.68
N ASN A 34 -125.69 -36.25 89.60
CA ASN A 34 -125.88 -34.99 88.87
C ASN A 34 -125.13 -33.81 89.52
N ALA A 35 -125.12 -33.72 90.86
CA ALA A 35 -124.36 -32.67 91.56
C ALA A 35 -122.84 -32.79 91.34
N GLN A 36 -122.32 -34.02 91.34
CA GLN A 36 -120.90 -34.30 91.07
C GLN A 36 -120.52 -33.99 89.61
N GLN A 37 -121.42 -34.22 88.65
CA GLN A 37 -121.20 -33.89 87.23
C GLN A 37 -121.13 -32.37 87.00
N LEU A 38 -121.97 -31.60 87.69
CA LEU A 38 -122.04 -30.14 87.55
C LEU A 38 -120.76 -29.46 88.07
N LEU A 39 -120.22 -29.94 89.20
CA LEU A 39 -118.95 -29.47 89.76
C LEU A 39 -117.75 -29.75 88.84
N LYS A 40 -117.71 -30.93 88.22
CA LYS A 40 -116.64 -31.28 87.26
C LYS A 40 -116.65 -30.39 86.03
N GLN A 41 -117.83 -30.02 85.52
CA GLN A 41 -117.94 -29.14 84.35
C GLN A 41 -117.41 -27.71 84.64
N GLN A 42 -117.71 -27.17 85.82
CA GLN A 42 -117.20 -25.84 86.20
C GLN A 42 -115.66 -25.82 86.36
N GLN A 43 -115.07 -26.87 86.94
CA GLN A 43 -113.61 -26.97 87.06
C GLN A 43 -112.91 -27.04 85.70
N LEU A 44 -113.49 -27.75 84.73
CA LEU A 44 -112.95 -27.84 83.38
C LEU A 44 -112.99 -26.49 82.64
N GLN A 45 -114.06 -25.71 82.80
CA GLN A 45 -114.17 -24.38 82.16
C GLN A 45 -113.09 -23.42 82.66
N LEU A 46 -112.87 -23.34 83.98
CA LEU A 46 -111.84 -22.48 84.56
C LEU A 46 -110.42 -22.85 84.12
N GLN A 47 -110.14 -24.15 83.93
CA GLN A 47 -108.83 -24.60 83.43
C GLN A 47 -108.60 -24.19 81.98
N GLN A 48 -109.63 -24.29 81.12
CA GLN A 48 -109.52 -23.90 79.72
C GLN A 48 -109.27 -22.40 79.56
N GLU A 49 -109.89 -21.55 80.39
CA GLU A 49 -109.65 -20.10 80.37
C GLU A 49 -108.21 -19.73 80.75
N ARG A 50 -107.64 -20.41 81.77
CA ARG A 50 -106.24 -20.20 82.16
C ARG A 50 -105.26 -20.57 81.05
N GLN A 51 -105.47 -21.72 80.40
CA GLN A 51 -104.60 -22.17 79.31
C GLN A 51 -104.64 -21.20 78.11
N ARG A 52 -105.80 -20.62 77.81
CA ARG A 52 -105.92 -19.61 76.74
C ARG A 52 -105.13 -18.34 77.07
N HIS A 53 -105.16 -17.88 78.32
CA HIS A 53 -104.39 -16.70 78.75
C HIS A 53 -102.87 -16.93 78.70
N GLU A 54 -102.38 -18.10 79.12
CA GLU A 54 -100.94 -18.41 79.08
C GLU A 54 -100.40 -18.51 77.65
N ALA A 55 -101.18 -19.07 76.73
CA ALA A 55 -100.79 -19.17 75.31
C ALA A 55 -100.64 -17.78 74.66
N GLN A 56 -101.53 -16.83 74.99
CA GLN A 56 -101.44 -15.46 74.47
C GLN A 56 -100.16 -14.74 74.93
N LEU A 57 -99.81 -14.85 76.21
CA LEU A 57 -98.59 -14.23 76.76
C LEU A 57 -97.30 -14.80 76.14
N ARG A 58 -97.26 -16.11 75.87
CA ARG A 58 -96.11 -16.73 75.20
C ARG A 58 -95.94 -16.20 73.77
N SER A 59 -97.02 -16.14 72.99
CA SER A 59 -96.95 -15.65 71.62
C SER A 59 -96.51 -14.18 71.52
N ALA A 60 -96.95 -13.34 72.47
CA ALA A 60 -96.51 -11.94 72.54
C ALA A 60 -95.03 -11.81 72.93
N GLY A 61 -94.53 -12.67 73.82
CA GLY A 61 -93.12 -12.70 74.22
C GLY A 61 -92.17 -13.08 73.08
N GLU A 62 -92.54 -14.08 72.27
CA GLU A 62 -91.74 -14.52 71.12
C GLU A 62 -91.61 -13.43 70.04
N GLN A 63 -92.66 -12.63 69.83
CA GLN A 63 -92.63 -11.52 68.86
C GLN A 63 -91.67 -10.39 69.27
N LEU A 64 -91.54 -10.11 70.57
CA LEU A 64 -90.58 -9.11 71.04
C LEU A 64 -89.14 -9.59 70.86
N VAL A 65 -88.86 -10.86 71.14
CA VAL A 65 -87.53 -11.45 70.97
C VAL A 65 -87.08 -11.36 69.50
N LEU A 66 -87.97 -11.69 68.56
CA LEU A 66 -87.68 -11.58 67.12
C LEU A 66 -87.33 -10.16 66.64
N GLN A 67 -87.88 -9.12 67.27
CA GLN A 67 -87.59 -7.73 66.88
C GLN A 67 -86.19 -7.26 67.32
N PHE A 68 -85.59 -7.88 68.32
CA PHE A 68 -84.29 -7.49 68.87
C PHE A 68 -83.14 -8.47 68.58
N GLU A 69 -83.45 -9.70 68.16
CA GLU A 69 -82.46 -10.68 67.72
C GLU A 69 -81.87 -10.34 66.34
N GLY A 70 -80.97 -9.35 66.28
CA GLY A 70 -80.20 -9.10 65.06
C GLY A 70 -79.33 -7.86 65.00
N ARG A 71 -79.51 -6.87 65.90
CA ARG A 71 -78.69 -5.65 65.91
C ARG A 71 -77.71 -5.65 67.09
N LYS A 72 -76.57 -6.33 66.95
CA LYS A 72 -75.41 -6.13 67.82
C LYS A 72 -74.68 -4.85 67.38
N LEU A 73 -74.80 -3.77 68.14
CA LEU A 73 -74.32 -2.41 67.77
C LEU A 73 -72.80 -2.20 67.91
N CYS A 74 -72.03 -3.19 68.41
CA CYS A 74 -70.57 -3.14 68.43
C CYS A 74 -70.00 -4.52 68.04
N GLN A 75 -69.05 -4.55 67.11
CA GLN A 75 -68.24 -5.74 66.81
C GLN A 75 -67.26 -5.95 67.97
N THR A 76 -67.12 -7.19 68.44
CA THR A 76 -66.12 -7.55 69.46
C THR A 76 -64.70 -7.47 68.90
N GLU A 77 -63.69 -7.21 69.75
CA GLU A 77 -62.26 -7.14 69.35
C GLU A 77 -61.81 -8.39 68.57
N GLU A 78 -62.34 -9.57 68.92
CA GLU A 78 -62.10 -10.82 68.20
C GLU A 78 -62.64 -10.82 66.76
N GLN A 79 -63.75 -10.14 66.50
CA GLN A 79 -64.31 -10.01 65.15
C GLN A 79 -63.48 -9.02 64.32
N GLN A 80 -62.93 -7.98 64.95
CA GLN A 80 -62.00 -7.05 64.30
C GLN A 80 -60.70 -7.77 63.92
N PHE A 81 -60.06 -8.49 64.85
CA PHE A 81 -58.86 -9.29 64.58
C PHE A 81 -59.10 -10.33 63.48
N ARG A 82 -60.25 -11.01 63.48
CA ARG A 82 -60.62 -11.94 62.39
C ARG A 82 -60.85 -11.24 61.06
N SER A 83 -61.38 -10.02 61.06
CA SER A 83 -61.59 -9.25 59.83
C SER A 83 -60.26 -8.72 59.27
N GLU A 84 -59.36 -8.23 60.12
CA GLU A 84 -57.99 -7.83 59.76
C GLU A 84 -57.17 -9.02 59.27
N GLN A 85 -57.27 -10.18 59.93
CA GLN A 85 -56.60 -11.40 59.48
C GLN A 85 -57.12 -11.86 58.11
N ARG A 86 -58.42 -11.74 57.84
CA ARG A 86 -59.00 -12.00 56.51
C ARG A 86 -58.53 -10.98 55.48
N GLN A 87 -58.44 -9.70 55.83
CA GLN A 87 -57.92 -8.66 54.93
C GLN A 87 -56.44 -8.90 54.60
N LEU A 88 -55.62 -9.23 55.60
CA LEU A 88 -54.21 -9.59 55.41
C LEU A 88 -54.07 -10.85 54.53
N GLN A 89 -54.89 -11.87 54.75
CA GLN A 89 -54.91 -13.07 53.90
C GLN A 89 -55.36 -12.75 52.46
N GLN A 90 -56.35 -11.86 52.28
CA GLN A 90 -56.78 -11.41 50.96
C GLN A 90 -55.70 -10.58 50.27
N GLN A 91 -55.04 -9.67 50.98
CA GLN A 91 -53.91 -8.90 50.45
C GLN A 91 -52.74 -9.80 50.08
N GLN A 92 -52.41 -10.80 50.92
CA GLN A 92 -51.38 -11.79 50.58
C GLN A 92 -51.79 -12.64 49.37
N ALA A 93 -53.06 -13.01 49.23
CA ALA A 93 -53.55 -13.75 48.07
C ALA A 93 -53.52 -12.90 46.80
N GLN A 94 -53.90 -11.62 46.89
CA GLN A 94 -53.85 -10.66 45.78
C GLN A 94 -52.41 -10.36 45.38
N ALA A 95 -51.50 -10.13 46.33
CA ALA A 95 -50.07 -9.94 46.06
C ALA A 95 -49.45 -11.19 45.42
N LYS A 96 -49.83 -12.40 45.86
CA LYS A 96 -49.43 -13.65 45.21
C LYS A 96 -49.97 -13.75 43.78
N GLN A 97 -51.22 -13.38 43.53
CA GLN A 97 -51.80 -13.37 42.18
C GLN A 97 -51.11 -12.36 41.26
N GLN A 98 -50.85 -11.15 41.75
CA GLN A 98 -50.11 -10.11 41.02
C GLN A 98 -48.68 -10.57 40.71
N ALA A 99 -47.96 -11.10 41.68
CA ALA A 99 -46.62 -11.65 41.45
C ALA A 99 -46.61 -12.80 40.44
N LEU A 100 -47.64 -13.66 40.41
CA LEU A 100 -47.77 -14.71 39.38
C LEU A 100 -48.03 -14.13 37.99
N GLN A 101 -48.87 -13.09 37.88
CA GLN A 101 -49.14 -12.41 36.62
C GLN A 101 -47.91 -11.66 36.08
N GLU A 102 -47.19 -10.94 36.95
CA GLU A 102 -45.94 -10.26 36.60
C GLU A 102 -44.86 -11.25 36.16
N ASN A 103 -44.69 -12.37 36.88
CA ASN A 103 -43.78 -13.43 36.47
C ASN A 103 -44.17 -14.08 35.14
N ALA A 104 -45.47 -14.24 34.86
CA ALA A 104 -45.94 -14.74 33.58
C ALA A 104 -45.67 -13.75 32.43
N ALA A 105 -45.91 -12.46 32.66
CA ALA A 105 -45.61 -11.41 31.68
C ALA A 105 -44.10 -11.30 31.40
N LEU A 106 -43.25 -11.31 32.44
CA LEU A 106 -41.80 -11.32 32.30
C LEU A 106 -41.31 -12.52 31.50
N ARG A 107 -41.85 -13.73 31.76
CA ARG A 107 -41.51 -14.93 30.97
C ARG A 107 -41.91 -14.79 29.50
N GLN A 108 -43.07 -14.19 29.21
CA GLN A 108 -43.48 -13.94 27.82
C GLN A 108 -42.57 -12.92 27.13
N GLU A 109 -42.19 -11.83 27.81
CA GLU A 109 -41.23 -10.86 27.28
C GLU A 109 -39.86 -11.49 27.05
N GLU A 110 -39.38 -12.31 27.98
CA GLU A 110 -38.13 -13.05 27.82
C GLU A 110 -38.19 -14.01 26.64
N GLN A 111 -39.29 -14.74 26.46
CA GLN A 111 -39.50 -15.61 25.30
C GLN A 111 -39.49 -14.81 24.00
N GLN A 112 -40.16 -13.66 23.94
CA GLN A 112 -40.13 -12.79 22.77
C GLN A 112 -38.72 -12.26 22.49
N ARG A 113 -37.98 -11.81 23.52
CA ARG A 113 -36.59 -11.38 23.39
C ARG A 113 -35.68 -12.52 22.93
N GLN A 114 -35.87 -13.73 23.44
CA GLN A 114 -35.15 -14.91 23.01
C GLN A 114 -35.45 -15.23 21.55
N GLN A 115 -36.73 -15.24 21.14
CA GLN A 115 -37.13 -15.44 19.74
C GLN A 115 -36.51 -14.38 18.82
N GLN A 116 -36.50 -13.11 19.22
CA GLN A 116 -35.84 -12.04 18.45
C GLN A 116 -34.32 -12.25 18.36
N ARG A 117 -33.67 -12.69 19.45
CA ARG A 117 -32.23 -13.01 19.44
C ARG A 117 -31.93 -14.19 18.53
N ILE A 118 -32.76 -15.24 18.57
CA ILE A 118 -32.65 -16.42 17.72
C ILE A 118 -32.86 -16.03 16.26
N ALA A 119 -33.90 -15.23 15.95
CA ALA A 119 -34.18 -14.76 14.60
C ALA A 119 -33.03 -13.89 14.05
N LYS A 120 -32.48 -12.98 14.85
CA LYS A 120 -31.30 -12.18 14.48
C LYS A 120 -30.07 -13.05 14.24
N ALA A 121 -29.84 -14.05 15.09
CA ALA A 121 -28.74 -14.99 14.93
C ALA A 121 -28.91 -15.83 13.65
N GLN A 122 -30.12 -16.30 13.36
CA GLN A 122 -30.44 -17.02 12.12
C GLN A 122 -30.19 -16.16 10.89
N GLN A 123 -30.68 -14.91 10.87
CA GLN A 123 -30.40 -13.97 9.78
C GLN A 123 -28.89 -13.74 9.58
N LEU A 124 -28.14 -13.62 10.68
CA LEU A 124 -26.68 -13.46 10.61
C LEU A 124 -26.01 -14.71 10.05
N LEU A 125 -26.43 -15.91 10.44
CA LEU A 125 -25.93 -17.16 9.89
C LEU A 125 -26.22 -17.28 8.39
N GLU A 126 -27.42 -16.90 7.95
CA GLU A 126 -27.79 -16.87 6.54
C GLU A 126 -26.94 -15.86 5.75
N GLN A 127 -26.68 -14.67 6.30
CA GLN A 127 -25.78 -13.67 5.69
C GLN A 127 -24.32 -14.14 5.61
N LEU A 128 -23.91 -15.03 6.52
CA LEU A 128 -22.58 -15.64 6.54
C LEU A 128 -22.46 -16.84 5.57
N ARG A 129 -23.51 -17.23 4.85
CA ARG A 129 -23.38 -18.22 3.77
C ARG A 129 -22.63 -17.65 2.56
N PRO A 130 -22.01 -18.50 1.72
CA PRO A 130 -21.18 -18.05 0.60
C PRO A 130 -21.92 -17.09 -0.35
N GLY A 131 -23.14 -17.42 -0.80
CA GLY A 131 -23.92 -16.56 -1.70
C GLY A 131 -24.18 -15.16 -1.11
N PRO A 132 -24.83 -15.02 0.06
CA PRO A 132 -25.07 -13.72 0.70
C PRO A 132 -23.79 -12.96 1.07
N ARG A 133 -22.68 -13.66 1.40
CA ARG A 133 -21.36 -13.02 1.59
C ARG A 133 -20.85 -12.37 0.32
N GLU A 134 -20.99 -13.03 -0.83
CA GLU A 134 -20.62 -12.45 -2.12
C GLU A 134 -21.48 -11.25 -2.50
N LEU A 135 -22.78 -11.27 -2.16
CA LEU A 135 -23.65 -10.10 -2.33
C LEU A 135 -23.20 -8.91 -1.46
N ASN A 136 -22.73 -9.16 -0.23
CA ASN A 136 -22.15 -8.12 0.62
C ASN A 136 -20.83 -7.57 0.05
N ALA A 137 -19.98 -8.44 -0.50
CA ALA A 137 -18.78 -7.99 -1.21
C ALA A 137 -19.14 -7.14 -2.45
N ALA A 138 -20.16 -7.53 -3.21
CA ALA A 138 -20.69 -6.77 -4.34
C ALA A 138 -21.26 -5.41 -3.90
N ARG A 139 -21.91 -5.33 -2.74
CA ARG A 139 -22.38 -4.07 -2.15
C ARG A 139 -21.22 -3.12 -1.90
N LEU A 140 -20.19 -3.58 -1.20
CA LEU A 140 -18.99 -2.77 -0.94
C LEU A 140 -18.30 -2.34 -2.23
N GLN A 141 -18.21 -3.24 -3.23
CA GLN A 141 -17.68 -2.89 -4.55
C GLN A 141 -18.52 -1.81 -5.26
N SER A 142 -19.85 -1.86 -5.15
CA SER A 142 -20.74 -0.83 -5.70
C SER A 142 -20.53 0.53 -5.04
N GLU A 143 -20.36 0.57 -3.72
CA GLU A 143 -20.09 1.79 -2.95
C GLU A 143 -18.75 2.41 -3.35
N VAL A 144 -17.72 1.58 -3.54
CA VAL A 144 -16.41 2.01 -4.04
C VAL A 144 -16.52 2.58 -5.45
N LEU A 145 -17.25 1.91 -6.35
CA LEU A 145 -17.44 2.40 -7.73
C LEU A 145 -18.20 3.74 -7.75
N ARG A 146 -19.18 3.93 -6.88
CA ARG A 146 -19.85 5.23 -6.70
C ARG A 146 -18.85 6.30 -6.27
N GLY A 147 -17.97 6.00 -5.30
CA GLY A 147 -16.91 6.90 -4.87
C GLY A 147 -15.95 7.28 -6.01
N ILE A 148 -15.55 6.30 -6.83
CA ILE A 148 -14.69 6.53 -8.00
C ILE A 148 -15.39 7.42 -9.03
N ASN A 149 -16.68 7.19 -9.30
CA ASN A 149 -17.43 8.03 -10.24
C ASN A 149 -17.52 9.48 -9.75
N ALA A 150 -17.82 9.70 -8.46
CA ALA A 150 -17.83 11.03 -7.87
C ALA A 150 -16.45 11.71 -7.96
N GLN A 151 -15.35 10.97 -7.73
CA GLN A 151 -14.00 11.50 -7.89
C GLN A 151 -13.69 11.90 -9.34
N ARG A 152 -14.14 11.12 -10.32
CA ARG A 152 -13.98 11.45 -11.75
C ARG A 152 -14.71 12.74 -12.10
N GLU A 153 -15.94 12.92 -11.63
CA GLU A 153 -16.69 14.16 -11.83
C GLU A 153 -15.98 15.37 -11.20
N LEU A 154 -15.43 15.21 -9.99
CA LEU A 154 -14.64 16.26 -9.34
C LEU A 154 -13.36 16.58 -10.13
N GLN A 155 -12.63 15.57 -10.61
CA GLN A 155 -11.43 15.76 -11.42
C GLN A 155 -11.73 16.50 -12.72
N GLN A 156 -12.86 16.21 -13.38
CA GLN A 156 -13.29 16.96 -14.56
C GLN A 156 -13.55 18.44 -14.23
N LYS A 157 -14.23 18.72 -13.11
CA LYS A 157 -14.45 20.10 -12.64
C LYS A 157 -13.13 20.81 -12.34
N PHE A 158 -12.18 20.14 -11.67
CA PHE A 158 -10.86 20.71 -11.43
C PHE A 158 -10.08 20.97 -12.71
N ALA A 159 -10.16 20.08 -13.70
CA ALA A 159 -9.53 20.28 -15.00
C ALA A 159 -10.08 21.52 -15.72
N LEU A 160 -11.40 21.74 -15.69
CA LEU A 160 -12.02 22.94 -16.25
C LEU A 160 -11.54 24.21 -15.54
N VAL A 161 -11.54 24.21 -14.21
CA VAL A 161 -11.03 25.35 -13.41
C VAL A 161 -9.56 25.63 -13.71
N GLN A 162 -8.72 24.60 -13.85
CA GLN A 162 -7.32 24.77 -14.22
C GLN A 162 -7.14 25.35 -15.62
N GLN A 163 -7.96 24.92 -16.59
CA GLN A 163 -7.95 25.49 -17.95
C GLN A 163 -8.32 26.98 -17.91
N GLU A 164 -9.35 27.36 -17.15
CA GLU A 164 -9.74 28.76 -16.97
C GLU A 164 -8.62 29.59 -16.33
N GLN A 165 -7.97 29.06 -15.28
CA GLN A 165 -6.83 29.71 -14.64
C GLN A 165 -5.65 29.91 -15.61
N GLN A 166 -5.31 28.88 -16.40
CA GLN A 166 -4.26 29.00 -17.41
C GLN A 166 -4.61 30.04 -18.48
N ALA A 167 -5.87 30.09 -18.93
CA ALA A 167 -6.32 31.11 -19.88
C ALA A 167 -6.20 32.53 -19.29
N GLN A 168 -6.52 32.72 -18.00
CA GLN A 168 -6.33 33.99 -17.31
C GLN A 168 -4.85 34.37 -17.19
N GLN A 169 -3.98 33.42 -16.80
CA GLN A 169 -2.53 33.65 -16.72
C GLN A 169 -1.94 34.04 -18.07
N ARG A 170 -2.36 33.40 -19.16
CA ARG A 170 -1.96 33.79 -20.53
C ARG A 170 -2.34 35.22 -20.85
N LYS A 171 -3.56 35.64 -20.54
CA LYS A 171 -4.01 37.04 -20.73
C LYS A 171 -3.15 38.03 -19.92
N VAL A 172 -2.84 37.70 -18.67
CA VAL A 172 -1.98 38.55 -17.82
C VAL A 172 -0.57 38.64 -18.40
N TYR A 173 0.01 37.52 -18.83
CA TYR A 173 1.33 37.49 -19.44
C TYR A 173 1.38 38.27 -20.76
N GLU A 174 0.41 38.08 -21.65
CA GLU A 174 0.28 38.84 -22.90
C GLU A 174 0.21 40.34 -22.63
N ALA A 175 -0.56 40.76 -21.62
CA ALA A 175 -0.64 42.17 -21.23
C ALA A 175 0.70 42.70 -20.69
N GLN A 176 1.43 41.92 -19.89
CA GLN A 176 2.76 42.30 -19.39
C GLN A 176 3.77 42.45 -20.53
N VAL A 177 3.82 41.50 -21.47
CA VAL A 177 4.70 41.57 -22.64
C VAL A 177 4.39 42.81 -23.48
N GLN A 178 3.11 43.13 -23.69
CA GLN A 178 2.72 44.36 -24.41
C GLN A 178 3.20 45.62 -23.69
N GLN A 179 3.08 45.69 -22.37
CA GLN A 179 3.56 46.81 -21.57
C GLN A 179 5.09 46.98 -21.67
N GLU A 180 5.83 45.87 -21.56
CA GLU A 180 7.29 45.88 -21.68
C GLU A 180 7.75 46.30 -23.08
N LEU A 181 7.09 45.82 -24.13
CA LEU A 181 7.36 46.24 -25.51
C LEU A 181 7.14 47.74 -25.70
N GLN A 182 6.03 48.28 -25.17
CA GLN A 182 5.76 49.72 -25.22
C GLN A 182 6.82 50.52 -24.47
N ALA A 183 7.22 50.09 -23.27
CA ALA A 183 8.28 50.73 -22.50
C ALA A 183 9.64 50.70 -23.23
N ALA A 184 9.99 49.57 -23.86
CA ALA A 184 11.21 49.44 -24.64
C ALA A 184 11.21 50.37 -25.88
N GLN A 185 10.06 50.49 -26.57
CA GLN A 185 9.90 51.44 -27.68
C GLN A 185 10.09 52.88 -27.22
N GLN A 186 9.50 53.26 -26.07
CA GLN A 186 9.68 54.58 -25.48
C GLN A 186 11.15 54.85 -25.16
N GLN A 187 11.82 53.96 -24.43
CA GLN A 187 13.25 54.10 -24.12
C GLN A 187 14.12 54.21 -25.37
N HIS A 188 13.82 53.45 -26.42
CA HIS A 188 14.53 53.54 -27.69
C HIS A 188 14.33 54.91 -28.34
N SER A 189 13.10 55.44 -28.35
CA SER A 189 12.81 56.77 -28.88
C SER A 189 13.54 57.88 -28.11
N GLU A 190 13.57 57.79 -26.78
CA GLU A 190 14.31 58.73 -25.91
C GLU A 190 15.81 58.70 -26.21
N ARG A 191 16.41 57.50 -26.34
CA ARG A 191 17.82 57.35 -26.70
C ARG A 191 18.13 57.93 -28.08
N GLN A 192 17.25 57.73 -29.05
CA GLN A 192 17.41 58.34 -30.38
C GLN A 192 17.38 59.86 -30.31
N GLN A 193 16.49 60.44 -29.50
CA GLN A 193 16.42 61.88 -29.27
C GLN A 193 17.72 62.38 -28.64
N GLN A 194 18.19 61.77 -27.54
CA GLN A 194 19.45 62.13 -26.87
C GLN A 194 20.66 62.06 -27.82
N LEU A 195 20.75 61.00 -28.64
CA LEU A 195 21.82 60.87 -29.64
C LEU A 195 21.73 61.96 -30.71
N SER A 196 20.52 62.35 -31.10
CA SER A 196 20.32 63.42 -32.08
C SER A 196 20.76 64.78 -31.52
N GLU A 197 20.49 65.05 -30.24
CA GLU A 197 20.93 66.25 -29.53
C GLU A 197 22.45 66.29 -29.42
N HIS A 198 23.06 65.21 -28.93
CA HIS A 198 24.51 65.09 -28.83
C HIS A 198 25.22 65.25 -30.19
N LYS A 199 24.67 64.69 -31.27
CA LYS A 199 25.20 64.91 -32.63
C LYS A 199 25.18 66.38 -33.03
N ARG A 200 24.11 67.12 -32.69
CA ARG A 200 24.02 68.56 -32.97
C ARG A 200 25.08 69.34 -32.20
N GLU A 201 25.27 69.03 -30.92
CA GLU A 201 26.31 69.64 -30.06
C GLU A 201 27.71 69.39 -30.61
N LEU A 202 28.04 68.16 -31.01
CA LEU A 202 29.32 67.83 -31.62
C LEU A 202 29.56 68.60 -32.93
N CYS A 203 28.55 68.70 -33.80
CA CYS A 203 28.65 69.49 -35.03
C CYS A 203 28.95 70.97 -34.73
N LEU A 204 28.33 71.54 -33.69
CA LEU A 204 28.62 72.91 -33.27
C LEU A 204 30.05 73.04 -32.75
N ALA A 205 30.53 72.09 -31.94
CA ALA A 205 31.90 72.08 -31.43
C ALA A 205 32.95 71.93 -32.54
N ILE A 206 32.70 71.11 -33.56
CA ILE A 206 33.59 70.97 -34.73
C ILE A 206 33.69 72.29 -35.48
N LYS A 207 32.56 72.95 -35.76
CA LYS A 207 32.55 74.26 -36.43
C LYS A 207 33.31 75.33 -35.64
N GLN A 208 33.21 75.31 -34.31
CA GLN A 208 33.98 76.22 -33.45
C GLN A 208 35.49 75.96 -33.57
N ARG A 209 35.92 74.69 -33.51
CA ARG A 209 37.34 74.32 -33.69
C ARG A 209 37.88 74.64 -35.08
N GLU A 210 37.07 74.53 -36.13
CA GLU A 210 37.46 74.94 -37.48
C GLU A 210 37.75 76.44 -37.54
N ARG A 211 36.90 77.27 -36.94
CA ARG A 211 37.12 78.71 -36.83
C ARG A 211 38.39 79.04 -36.06
N GLU A 212 38.65 78.35 -34.95
CA GLU A 212 39.90 78.51 -34.17
C GLU A 212 41.14 78.14 -35.00
N ARG A 213 41.08 77.05 -35.76
CA ARG A 213 42.16 76.63 -36.66
C ARG A 213 42.42 77.65 -37.76
N GLU A 214 41.38 78.16 -38.40
CA GLU A 214 41.50 79.22 -39.41
C GLU A 214 42.15 80.48 -38.83
N ALA A 215 41.74 80.90 -37.63
CA ALA A 215 42.35 82.02 -36.91
C ALA A 215 43.84 81.76 -36.62
N SER A 216 44.20 80.58 -36.13
CA SER A 216 45.60 80.22 -35.85
C SER A 216 46.46 80.17 -37.12
N LYS A 217 45.94 79.66 -38.24
CA LYS A 217 46.63 79.66 -39.54
C LYS A 217 46.85 81.08 -40.04
N ALA A 218 45.86 81.96 -39.90
CA ALA A 218 45.99 83.36 -40.27
C ALA A 218 47.11 84.05 -39.47
N GLN A 219 47.19 83.80 -38.16
CA GLN A 219 48.27 84.29 -37.30
C GLN A 219 49.65 83.78 -37.76
N GLN A 220 49.80 82.47 -37.99
CA GLN A 220 51.05 81.88 -38.46
C GLN A 220 51.50 82.45 -39.82
N MET A 221 50.57 82.69 -40.74
CA MET A 221 50.89 83.28 -42.04
C MET A 221 51.39 84.73 -41.90
N GLN A 222 50.83 85.50 -40.98
CA GLN A 222 51.29 86.86 -40.68
C GLN A 222 52.71 86.85 -40.09
N GLU A 223 52.99 85.97 -39.13
CA GLU A 223 54.33 85.80 -38.54
C GLU A 223 55.36 85.40 -39.59
N ALA A 224 55.04 84.42 -40.45
CA ALA A 224 55.93 83.97 -41.52
C ALA A 224 56.25 85.08 -42.53
N GLN A 225 55.30 85.98 -42.82
CA GLN A 225 55.55 87.15 -43.69
C GLN A 225 56.54 88.11 -43.05
N LEU A 226 56.38 88.40 -41.75
CA LEU A 226 57.30 89.27 -41.00
C LEU A 226 58.71 88.67 -40.93
N GLU A 227 58.83 87.36 -40.73
CA GLU A 227 60.13 86.67 -40.75
C GLU A 227 60.81 86.71 -42.12
N ARG A 228 60.06 86.46 -43.20
CA ARG A 228 60.58 86.56 -44.58
C ARG A 228 61.12 87.95 -44.88
N GLN A 229 60.43 89.00 -44.45
CA GLN A 229 60.89 90.39 -44.61
C GLN A 229 62.21 90.63 -43.86
N ARG A 230 62.31 90.17 -42.60
CA ARG A 230 63.57 90.25 -41.82
C ARG A 230 64.72 89.50 -42.49
N ASN A 231 64.48 88.27 -42.94
CA ASN A 231 65.50 87.43 -43.58
C ASN A 231 65.99 88.02 -44.91
N ALA A 232 65.08 88.57 -45.73
CA ALA A 232 65.44 89.24 -46.99
C ALA A 232 66.35 90.45 -46.74
N GLN A 233 66.05 91.27 -45.73
CA GLN A 233 66.89 92.40 -45.35
C GLN A 233 68.29 91.96 -44.90
N GLN A 234 68.39 90.89 -44.10
CA GLN A 234 69.67 90.34 -43.64
C GLN A 234 70.49 89.74 -44.78
N LEU A 235 69.87 88.99 -45.69
CA LEU A 235 70.54 88.39 -46.85
C LEU A 235 71.09 89.46 -47.79
N ALA A 236 70.34 90.52 -48.07
CA ALA A 236 70.82 91.63 -48.90
C ALA A 236 72.07 92.30 -48.30
N ALA A 237 72.08 92.51 -46.97
CA ALA A 237 73.23 93.06 -46.26
C ALA A 237 74.47 92.13 -46.33
N GLN A 238 74.27 90.81 -46.22
CA GLN A 238 75.35 89.83 -46.33
C GLN A 238 75.92 89.75 -47.76
N GLN A 239 75.06 89.74 -48.78
CA GLN A 239 75.48 89.71 -50.19
C GLN A 239 76.31 90.94 -50.56
N ALA A 240 75.94 92.13 -50.06
CA ALA A 240 76.74 93.34 -50.24
C ALA A 240 78.16 93.20 -49.66
N LYS A 241 78.28 92.66 -48.43
CA LYS A 241 79.59 92.39 -47.80
C LYS A 241 80.41 91.36 -48.59
N GLN A 242 79.79 90.29 -49.07
CA GLN A 242 80.48 89.24 -49.83
C GLN A 242 81.01 89.76 -51.17
N ARG A 243 80.24 90.56 -51.91
CA ARG A 243 80.68 91.17 -53.18
C ARG A 243 81.91 92.06 -52.98
N ALA A 244 81.91 92.88 -51.92
CA ALA A 244 83.05 93.72 -51.57
C ALA A 244 84.31 92.86 -51.27
N ALA A 245 84.17 91.78 -50.50
CA ALA A 245 85.28 90.88 -50.19
C ALA A 245 85.81 90.12 -51.42
N GLN A 246 84.93 89.72 -52.35
CA GLN A 246 85.33 89.03 -53.59
C GLN A 246 86.13 89.95 -54.52
N ALA A 247 85.73 91.22 -54.65
CA ALA A 247 86.47 92.21 -55.43
C ALA A 247 87.91 92.39 -54.92
N ALA A 248 88.08 92.50 -53.60
CA ALA A 248 89.41 92.60 -52.98
C ALA A 248 90.26 91.34 -53.20
N LYS A 249 89.67 90.14 -53.08
CA LYS A 249 90.38 88.88 -53.35
C LYS A 249 90.83 88.73 -54.80
N LEU A 250 90.04 89.21 -55.77
CA LEU A 250 90.41 89.16 -57.19
C LEU A 250 91.62 90.05 -57.50
N GLN A 251 91.72 91.22 -56.88
CA GLN A 251 92.89 92.09 -57.00
C GLN A 251 94.15 91.41 -56.46
N GLN A 252 94.07 90.84 -55.25
CA GLN A 252 95.18 90.08 -54.65
C GLN A 252 95.60 88.87 -55.49
N ARG A 253 94.65 88.14 -56.08
CA ARG A 253 94.95 86.99 -56.96
C ARG A 253 95.68 87.40 -58.23
N ARG A 254 95.36 88.56 -58.82
CA ARG A 254 96.07 89.06 -60.01
C ARG A 254 97.53 89.35 -59.70
N GLU A 255 97.80 90.00 -58.58
CA GLU A 255 99.17 90.28 -58.11
C GLU A 255 99.95 88.98 -57.83
N GLN A 256 99.32 88.03 -57.13
CA GLN A 256 99.92 86.72 -56.85
C GLN A 256 100.17 85.90 -58.11
N ALA A 257 99.28 85.95 -59.12
CA ALA A 257 99.44 85.21 -60.37
C ALA A 257 100.62 85.75 -61.21
N LEU A 258 100.84 87.06 -61.23
CA LEU A 258 102.01 87.63 -61.91
C LEU A 258 103.31 87.19 -61.23
N ALA A 259 103.35 87.18 -59.90
CA ALA A 259 104.51 86.69 -59.14
C ALA A 259 104.75 85.18 -59.33
N SER A 260 103.67 84.37 -59.38
CA SER A 260 103.79 82.92 -59.57
C SER A 260 104.28 82.54 -60.97
N LEU A 261 103.90 83.28 -62.02
CA LEU A 261 104.41 83.07 -63.37
C LEU A 261 105.93 83.27 -63.46
N GLN A 262 106.45 84.32 -62.82
CA GLN A 262 107.89 84.57 -62.75
C GLN A 262 108.62 83.45 -62.00
N ALA A 263 108.09 83.00 -60.87
CA ALA A 263 108.66 81.88 -60.11
C ALA A 263 108.58 80.54 -60.88
N ALA A 264 107.51 80.31 -61.64
CA ALA A 264 107.32 79.11 -62.45
C ALA A 264 108.35 79.01 -63.58
N GLN A 265 108.68 80.12 -64.25
CA GLN A 265 109.74 80.15 -65.27
C GLN A 265 111.10 79.75 -64.69
N GLN A 266 111.46 80.28 -63.51
CA GLN A 266 112.70 79.89 -62.82
C GLN A 266 112.68 78.42 -62.39
N ARG A 267 111.51 77.89 -62.00
CA ARG A 267 111.34 76.49 -61.60
C ARG A 267 111.44 75.53 -62.80
N GLN A 268 110.90 75.88 -63.96
CA GLN A 268 111.00 75.07 -65.17
C GLN A 268 112.47 74.87 -65.60
N GLN A 269 113.29 75.91 -65.55
CA GLN A 269 114.72 75.79 -65.85
C GLN A 269 115.43 74.83 -64.90
N ARG A 270 115.07 74.84 -63.60
CA ARG A 270 115.63 73.88 -62.62
C ARG A 270 115.13 72.46 -62.85
N LEU A 271 113.86 72.27 -63.22
CA LEU A 271 113.28 70.95 -63.47
C LEU A 271 113.89 70.29 -64.72
N GLN A 272 114.12 71.04 -65.80
CA GLN A 272 114.79 70.50 -66.98
C GLN A 272 116.17 69.89 -66.64
N MET A 273 116.96 70.59 -65.82
CA MET A 273 118.24 70.07 -65.33
C MET A 273 118.09 68.81 -64.44
N LEU A 274 116.98 68.68 -63.69
CA LEU A 274 116.71 67.51 -62.86
C LEU A 274 116.18 66.33 -63.68
N GLU A 275 115.33 66.58 -64.67
CA GLU A 275 114.80 65.56 -65.58
C GLU A 275 115.92 64.87 -66.36
N GLU A 276 116.93 65.62 -66.81
CA GLU A 276 118.14 65.06 -67.42
C GLU A 276 118.87 64.09 -66.47
N VAL A 277 118.93 64.40 -65.17
CA VAL A 277 119.54 63.53 -64.15
C VAL A 277 118.67 62.31 -63.85
N GLU A 278 117.34 62.48 -63.75
CA GLU A 278 116.40 61.39 -63.49
C GLU A 278 116.33 60.39 -64.65
N GLN A 279 116.39 60.84 -65.90
CA GLN A 279 116.43 59.97 -67.07
C GLN A 279 117.64 59.02 -67.01
N LEU A 280 118.83 59.56 -66.70
CA LEU A 280 120.04 58.75 -66.49
C LEU A 280 119.87 57.75 -65.34
N GLN A 281 119.21 58.14 -64.24
CA GLN A 281 118.94 57.22 -63.13
C GLN A 281 117.94 56.11 -63.50
N CYS A 282 116.91 56.43 -64.28
CA CYS A 282 115.90 55.47 -64.71
C CYS A 282 116.46 54.41 -65.65
N GLU A 283 117.35 54.78 -66.57
CA GLU A 283 118.05 53.84 -67.44
C GLU A 283 118.84 52.82 -66.62
N VAL A 284 119.64 53.29 -65.66
CA VAL A 284 120.42 52.43 -64.73
C VAL A 284 119.50 51.52 -63.90
N HIS A 285 118.38 52.04 -63.38
CA HIS A 285 117.46 51.25 -62.57
C HIS A 285 116.71 50.19 -63.40
N ASN A 286 116.26 50.52 -64.62
CA ASN A 286 115.53 49.59 -65.47
C ASN A 286 116.41 48.41 -65.91
N GLU A 287 117.69 48.67 -66.22
CA GLU A 287 118.65 47.61 -66.47
C GLU A 287 118.86 46.68 -65.26
N ALA A 288 118.92 47.25 -64.05
CA ALA A 288 119.05 46.48 -62.82
C ALA A 288 117.78 45.67 -62.51
N LYS A 289 116.58 46.24 -62.71
CA LYS A 289 115.30 45.58 -62.46
C LYS A 289 115.06 44.42 -63.44
N ALA A 290 115.37 44.59 -64.73
CA ALA A 290 115.21 43.54 -65.73
C ALA A 290 116.03 42.28 -65.38
N LYS A 291 117.27 42.46 -64.89
CA LYS A 291 118.12 41.35 -64.40
C LYS A 291 117.52 40.66 -63.17
N LEU A 292 116.89 41.41 -62.27
CA LEU A 292 116.27 40.86 -61.05
C LEU A 292 114.96 40.11 -61.30
N GLU A 293 114.13 40.56 -62.25
CA GLU A 293 112.87 39.90 -62.59
C GLU A 293 113.10 38.54 -63.26
N GLN A 294 114.12 38.41 -64.12
CA GLN A 294 114.52 37.14 -64.71
C GLN A 294 114.81 36.08 -63.62
N LEU A 295 115.57 36.44 -62.59
CA LEU A 295 115.89 35.54 -61.46
C LEU A 295 114.65 35.16 -60.62
N LYS A 296 113.63 36.04 -60.51
CA LYS A 296 112.41 35.76 -59.73
C LYS A 296 111.46 34.80 -60.44
N VAL A 297 111.31 34.91 -61.75
CA VAL A 297 110.43 34.04 -62.55
C VAL A 297 110.91 32.59 -62.48
N GLU A 298 112.22 32.36 -62.60
CA GLU A 298 112.85 31.04 -62.50
C GLU A 298 112.60 30.38 -61.13
N GLY A 299 112.71 31.15 -60.04
CA GLY A 299 112.46 30.65 -58.68
C GLY A 299 110.98 30.42 -58.32
N ALA A 300 110.02 31.00 -59.06
CA ALA A 300 108.59 30.79 -58.83
C ALA A 300 108.08 29.50 -59.51
N ALA A 301 108.54 29.21 -60.73
CA ALA A 301 108.17 28.00 -61.48
C ALA A 301 108.52 26.70 -60.73
N GLN A 302 109.68 26.65 -60.07
CA GLN A 302 110.14 25.47 -59.32
C GLN A 302 109.32 25.17 -58.05
N ARG A 303 108.64 26.17 -57.45
CA ARG A 303 107.86 26.00 -56.21
C ARG A 303 106.46 25.39 -56.45
N VAL A 304 105.87 25.65 -57.61
CA VAL A 304 104.52 25.16 -57.95
C VAL A 304 104.54 23.66 -58.29
N GLN A 305 105.55 23.18 -59.02
CA GLN A 305 105.71 21.74 -59.32
C GLN A 305 105.84 20.87 -58.07
N ARG A 306 106.50 21.35 -57.02
CA ARG A 306 106.69 20.59 -55.76
C ARG A 306 105.41 20.43 -54.92
N ARG A 307 104.40 21.29 -55.10
CA ARG A 307 103.13 21.22 -54.34
C ARG A 307 102.14 20.23 -54.94
N LEU A 308 102.07 20.12 -56.27
CA LEU A 308 101.13 19.20 -56.95
C LEU A 308 101.45 17.73 -56.67
N GLN A 309 102.74 17.35 -56.68
CA GLN A 309 103.18 15.98 -56.37
C GLN A 309 102.86 15.52 -54.94
N ARG A 310 102.69 16.45 -53.99
CA ARG A 310 102.45 16.15 -52.57
C ARG A 310 100.98 15.86 -52.25
N ASN A 311 100.06 16.44 -53.02
CA ASN A 311 98.61 16.26 -52.81
C ASN A 311 98.07 14.94 -53.39
N GLU A 312 98.65 14.44 -54.49
CA GLU A 312 98.27 13.15 -55.07
C GLU A 312 98.66 11.95 -54.17
N GLN A 313 99.72 12.08 -53.38
CA GLN A 313 100.17 11.05 -52.43
C GLN A 313 99.27 10.93 -51.18
N LEU A 314 98.61 12.01 -50.76
CA LEU A 314 97.74 12.02 -49.58
C LEU A 314 96.33 11.47 -49.87
N ALA A 315 95.86 11.55 -51.11
CA ALA A 315 94.56 11.02 -51.52
C ALA A 315 94.51 9.48 -51.60
N GLN A 316 95.64 8.81 -51.84
CA GLN A 316 95.74 7.33 -51.84
C GLN A 316 95.82 6.72 -50.42
N GLN A 317 96.09 7.52 -49.39
CA GLN A 317 96.35 7.04 -48.02
C GLN A 317 95.12 7.01 -47.08
N LEU A 318 93.97 7.56 -47.48
CA LEU A 318 92.76 7.64 -46.64
C LEU A 318 91.65 6.62 -46.99
N ALA A 319 91.83 5.79 -48.02
CA ALA A 319 90.84 4.80 -48.47
C ALA A 319 90.57 3.58 -47.53
N PRO A 320 91.51 3.07 -46.71
CA PRO A 320 91.25 1.88 -45.88
C PRO A 320 90.86 2.15 -44.41
N ARG A 321 90.50 3.39 -44.03
CA ARG A 321 90.14 3.73 -42.63
C ARG A 321 88.67 3.45 -42.21
N LEU A 322 87.91 2.70 -43.02
CA LEU A 322 86.55 2.20 -42.71
C LEU A 322 86.52 0.81 -42.02
N HIS A 323 87.67 0.24 -41.64
CA HIS A 323 87.77 -1.11 -41.05
C HIS A 323 88.31 -1.14 -39.60
N TYR A 324 88.04 -0.11 -38.79
CA TYR A 324 88.54 -0.01 -37.41
C TYR A 324 87.45 -0.06 -36.31
N SER A 325 86.31 -0.70 -36.57
CA SER A 325 85.24 -0.93 -35.56
C SER A 325 85.01 -2.42 -35.22
N ALA A 326 85.99 -3.30 -35.43
CA ALA A 326 85.84 -4.75 -35.21
C ALA A 326 86.69 -5.33 -34.05
N GLY A 327 87.58 -4.54 -33.42
CA GLY A 327 88.53 -5.05 -32.42
C GLY A 327 88.12 -4.90 -30.94
N GLN A 328 87.00 -4.26 -30.62
CA GLN A 328 86.56 -4.06 -29.22
C GLN A 328 85.64 -5.19 -28.71
N ASP A 329 85.20 -6.11 -29.57
CA ASP A 329 84.25 -7.18 -29.22
C ASP A 329 84.94 -8.49 -28.76
N GLU A 330 86.18 -8.74 -29.16
CA GLU A 330 86.89 -9.98 -28.79
C GLU A 330 87.30 -10.01 -27.30
N ALA A 331 87.57 -8.85 -26.69
CA ALA A 331 87.98 -8.76 -25.27
C ALA A 331 86.84 -9.02 -24.26
N ARG A 332 85.56 -8.91 -24.65
CA ARG A 332 84.41 -9.27 -23.80
C ARG A 332 84.15 -10.78 -23.76
N TYR A 333 84.52 -11.50 -24.82
CA TYR A 333 84.22 -12.92 -24.98
C TYR A 333 85.07 -13.80 -24.04
N GLU A 334 86.32 -13.41 -23.80
CA GLU A 334 87.25 -14.17 -22.96
C GLU A 334 86.92 -14.13 -21.45
N GLN A 335 86.25 -13.07 -20.98
CA GLN A 335 85.85 -12.92 -19.57
C GLN A 335 84.69 -13.86 -19.18
N GLN A 336 83.75 -14.12 -20.09
CA GLN A 336 82.58 -15.00 -19.85
C GLN A 336 82.93 -16.49 -19.78
N LEU A 337 83.97 -16.92 -20.50
CA LEU A 337 84.43 -18.32 -20.51
C LEU A 337 85.02 -18.76 -19.16
N HIS A 338 85.58 -17.84 -18.38
CA HIS A 338 86.19 -18.14 -17.08
C HIS A 338 85.16 -18.35 -15.96
N GLU A 339 84.01 -17.67 -16.01
CA GLU A 339 82.93 -17.78 -15.01
C GLU A 339 82.18 -19.12 -15.15
N MET A 340 81.95 -19.57 -16.38
CA MET A 340 81.31 -20.85 -16.70
C MET A 340 82.06 -22.07 -16.13
N ARG A 341 83.40 -22.02 -16.11
CA ARG A 341 84.23 -23.12 -15.59
C ARG A 341 84.14 -23.27 -14.06
N ARG A 342 83.82 -22.21 -13.32
CA ARG A 342 83.67 -22.26 -11.86
C ARG A 342 82.32 -22.85 -11.42
N ALA A 343 81.24 -22.58 -12.17
CA ALA A 343 79.91 -23.10 -11.88
C ALA A 343 79.82 -24.63 -12.00
N TRP A 344 80.48 -25.21 -12.99
CA TRP A 344 80.43 -26.65 -13.28
C TRP A 344 81.06 -27.54 -12.19
N SER A 345 82.08 -27.04 -11.49
CA SER A 345 82.77 -27.80 -10.42
C SER A 345 81.92 -27.97 -9.16
N VAL A 346 81.14 -26.94 -8.80
CA VAL A 346 80.23 -26.96 -7.63
C VAL A 346 79.07 -27.94 -7.85
N GLU A 347 78.58 -28.03 -9.09
CA GLU A 347 77.46 -28.89 -9.45
C GLU A 347 77.80 -30.40 -9.35
N GLN A 348 79.03 -30.78 -9.70
CA GLN A 348 79.52 -32.17 -9.57
C GLN A 348 79.57 -32.64 -8.11
N GLN A 349 80.07 -31.80 -7.18
CA GLN A 349 80.19 -32.17 -5.77
C GLN A 349 78.83 -32.35 -5.07
N THR A 350 77.83 -31.53 -5.42
CA THR A 350 76.47 -31.68 -4.87
C THR A 350 75.76 -32.94 -5.38
N ARG A 351 76.07 -33.39 -6.60
CA ARG A 351 75.50 -34.61 -7.19
C ARG A 351 75.96 -35.87 -6.45
N GLU A 352 77.24 -35.96 -6.11
CA GLU A 352 77.80 -37.11 -5.41
C GLU A 352 77.26 -37.27 -3.98
N GLN A 353 77.05 -36.16 -3.27
CA GLN A 353 76.47 -36.18 -1.91
C GLN A 353 75.01 -36.64 -1.92
N ARG A 354 74.22 -36.22 -2.92
CA ARG A 354 72.82 -36.66 -3.10
C ARG A 354 72.72 -38.17 -3.32
N LEU A 355 73.60 -38.73 -4.16
CA LEU A 355 73.57 -40.18 -4.45
C LEU A 355 73.88 -41.03 -3.21
N LYS A 356 74.79 -40.59 -2.33
CA LYS A 356 75.11 -41.28 -1.08
C LYS A 356 73.94 -41.27 -0.09
N GLN A 357 73.23 -40.14 0.03
CA GLN A 357 72.05 -40.02 0.89
C GLN A 357 70.88 -40.90 0.40
N LEU A 358 70.64 -40.95 -0.91
CA LEU A 358 69.59 -41.77 -1.50
C LEU A 358 69.83 -43.28 -1.29
N LYS A 359 71.09 -43.72 -1.30
CA LYS A 359 71.42 -45.14 -1.04
C LYS A 359 71.15 -45.52 0.41
N GLN A 360 71.45 -44.63 1.37
CA GLN A 360 71.17 -44.88 2.79
C GLN A 360 69.67 -44.87 3.10
N GLN A 361 68.91 -43.94 2.49
CA GLN A 361 67.45 -43.89 2.61
C GLN A 361 66.77 -45.16 2.07
N ARG A 362 67.29 -45.73 0.97
CA ARG A 362 66.75 -46.97 0.42
C ARG A 362 66.89 -48.15 1.39
N LEU A 363 68.03 -48.26 2.06
CA LEU A 363 68.28 -49.36 3.00
C LEU A 363 67.42 -49.26 4.26
N THR A 364 67.22 -48.04 4.78
CA THR A 364 66.33 -47.83 5.93
C THR A 364 64.86 -48.07 5.57
N GLN A 365 64.44 -47.69 4.35
CA GLN A 365 63.10 -47.99 3.84
C GLN A 365 62.85 -49.49 3.74
N GLN A 366 63.79 -50.27 3.21
CA GLN A 366 63.62 -51.73 3.10
C GLN A 366 63.47 -52.42 4.46
N GLN A 367 64.22 -51.99 5.48
CA GLN A 367 64.09 -52.57 6.82
C GLN A 367 62.75 -52.21 7.47
N ALA A 368 62.27 -50.97 7.29
CA ALA A 368 60.96 -50.54 7.77
C ALA A 368 59.82 -51.29 7.06
N GLU A 369 59.93 -51.52 5.74
CA GLU A 369 58.95 -52.28 4.95
C GLU A 369 58.80 -53.72 5.44
N GLN A 370 59.90 -54.40 5.78
CA GLN A 370 59.86 -55.78 6.29
C GLN A 370 59.16 -55.86 7.66
N GLN A 371 59.46 -54.94 8.57
CA GLN A 371 58.79 -54.90 9.88
C GLN A 371 57.30 -54.56 9.75
N GLN A 372 56.96 -53.63 8.85
CA GLN A 372 55.56 -53.31 8.54
C GLN A 372 54.84 -54.52 7.95
N ALA A 373 55.46 -55.28 7.04
CA ALA A 373 54.87 -56.48 6.46
C ALA A 373 54.53 -57.56 7.50
N LEU A 374 55.43 -57.82 8.46
CA LEU A 374 55.17 -58.78 9.55
C LEU A 374 54.04 -58.31 10.48
N SER A 375 54.04 -57.03 10.87
CA SER A 375 52.95 -56.47 11.68
C SER A 375 51.61 -56.47 10.93
N ALA A 376 51.64 -56.27 9.62
CA ALA A 376 50.46 -56.33 8.76
C ALA A 376 49.91 -57.75 8.67
N GLN A 377 50.77 -58.78 8.60
CA GLN A 377 50.32 -60.18 8.61
C GLN A 377 49.62 -60.55 9.92
N GLN A 378 50.17 -60.13 11.06
CA GLN A 378 49.54 -60.37 12.37
C GLN A 378 48.18 -59.66 12.47
N ARG A 379 48.11 -58.38 12.08
CA ARG A 379 46.85 -57.63 12.02
C ARG A 379 45.84 -58.27 11.06
N GLN A 380 46.29 -58.81 9.92
CA GLN A 380 45.41 -59.51 8.99
C GLN A 380 44.85 -60.81 9.59
N ALA A 381 45.64 -61.56 10.37
CA ALA A 381 45.17 -62.75 11.05
C ALA A 381 44.12 -62.42 12.12
N GLU A 382 44.36 -61.37 12.92
CA GLU A 382 43.40 -60.86 13.90
C GLU A 382 42.11 -60.39 13.23
N GLN A 383 42.21 -59.58 12.17
CA GLN A 383 41.06 -59.13 11.38
C GLN A 383 40.27 -60.30 10.78
N ARG A 384 40.93 -61.37 10.34
CA ARG A 384 40.25 -62.59 9.87
C ARG A 384 39.47 -63.25 10.99
N SER A 385 40.06 -63.36 12.19
CA SER A 385 39.37 -63.93 13.36
C SER A 385 38.15 -63.10 13.78
N GLU A 386 38.29 -61.78 13.83
CA GLU A 386 37.19 -60.85 14.10
C GLU A 386 36.11 -60.90 13.01
N ALA A 387 36.50 -61.00 11.74
CA ALA A 387 35.56 -61.11 10.63
C ALA A 387 34.72 -62.39 10.72
N VAL A 388 35.33 -63.51 11.11
CA VAL A 388 34.60 -64.78 11.34
C VAL A 388 33.63 -64.64 12.52
N GLN A 389 34.06 -64.05 13.64
CA GLN A 389 33.16 -63.80 14.78
C GLN A 389 31.99 -62.90 14.41
N ARG A 390 32.25 -61.82 13.67
CA ARG A 390 31.20 -60.91 13.17
C ARG A 390 30.25 -61.62 12.21
N ARG A 391 30.73 -62.53 11.36
CA ARG A 391 29.86 -63.34 10.48
C ARG A 391 28.93 -64.22 11.29
N LEU A 392 29.43 -64.93 12.30
CA LEU A 392 28.61 -65.78 13.16
C LEU A 392 27.57 -64.96 13.94
N GLN A 393 27.95 -63.78 14.47
CA GLN A 393 27.00 -62.86 15.10
C GLN A 393 25.94 -62.36 14.11
N ASN A 394 26.33 -62.00 12.89
CA ASN A 394 25.41 -61.57 11.85
C ASN A 394 24.45 -62.70 11.43
N GLU A 395 24.91 -63.94 11.36
CA GLU A 395 24.06 -65.10 11.09
C GLU A 395 23.01 -65.28 12.19
N GLN A 396 23.41 -65.22 13.46
CA GLN A 396 22.48 -65.28 14.59
C GLN A 396 21.45 -64.15 14.55
N LEU A 397 21.90 -62.91 14.29
CA LEU A 397 21.02 -61.76 14.12
C LEU A 397 20.08 -61.94 12.92
N SER A 398 20.56 -62.52 11.82
CA SER A 398 19.73 -62.78 10.63
C SER A 398 18.62 -63.79 10.92
N VAL A 399 18.90 -64.82 11.72
CA VAL A 399 17.91 -65.82 12.14
C VAL A 399 16.87 -65.17 13.06
N GLN A 400 17.31 -64.40 14.06
CA GLN A 400 16.41 -63.66 14.94
C GLN A 400 15.55 -62.65 14.16
N PHE A 401 16.15 -61.93 13.21
CA PHE A 401 15.46 -60.98 12.35
C PHE A 401 14.39 -61.67 11.50
N LYS A 402 14.70 -62.82 10.86
CA LYS A 402 13.72 -63.60 10.10
C LYS A 402 12.57 -64.10 10.97
N GLN A 403 12.87 -64.53 12.20
CA GLN A 403 11.83 -64.95 13.16
C GLN A 403 10.93 -63.77 13.55
N GLN A 404 11.51 -62.62 13.88
CA GLN A 404 10.77 -61.40 14.18
C GLN A 404 9.94 -60.92 12.99
N GLN A 405 10.50 -60.94 11.78
CA GLN A 405 9.80 -60.57 10.55
C GLN A 405 8.59 -61.48 10.31
N ARG A 406 8.73 -62.80 10.55
CA ARG A 406 7.62 -63.75 10.46
C ARG A 406 6.54 -63.47 11.52
N GLN A 407 6.93 -63.16 12.75
CA GLN A 407 5.99 -62.78 13.81
C GLN A 407 5.25 -61.49 13.47
N GLN A 408 5.95 -60.47 12.98
CA GLN A 408 5.36 -59.22 12.52
C GLN A 408 4.43 -59.43 11.33
N GLN A 409 4.76 -60.28 10.37
CA GLN A 409 3.88 -60.64 9.26
C GLN A 409 2.59 -61.29 9.77
N LEU A 410 2.68 -62.22 10.73
CA LEU A 410 1.51 -62.85 11.33
C LEU A 410 0.66 -61.84 12.12
N GLN A 411 1.29 -60.93 12.86
CA GLN A 411 0.59 -59.84 13.55
C GLN A 411 -0.13 -58.93 12.55
N ARG A 412 0.55 -58.48 11.49
CA ARG A 412 -0.06 -57.69 10.40
C ARG A 412 -1.22 -58.43 9.74
N GLN A 413 -1.10 -59.74 9.48
CA GLN A 413 -2.21 -60.53 8.94
C GLN A 413 -3.41 -60.57 9.90
N ARG A 414 -3.17 -60.68 11.21
CA ARG A 414 -4.23 -60.61 12.23
C ARG A 414 -4.88 -59.23 12.27
N GLU A 415 -4.09 -58.16 12.25
CA GLU A 415 -4.56 -56.78 12.21
C GLU A 415 -5.39 -56.50 10.95
N LEU A 416 -4.93 -56.96 9.78
CA LEU A 416 -5.65 -56.83 8.51
C LEU A 416 -6.99 -57.59 8.55
N ARG A 417 -7.02 -58.80 9.11
CA ARG A 417 -8.28 -59.54 9.32
C ARG A 417 -9.23 -58.76 10.23
N GLN A 418 -8.75 -58.22 11.36
CA GLN A 418 -9.55 -57.37 12.25
C GLN A 418 -10.04 -56.10 11.56
N GLN A 419 -9.23 -55.48 10.71
CA GLN A 419 -9.63 -54.30 9.92
C GLN A 419 -10.71 -54.66 8.90
N LEU A 420 -10.59 -55.80 8.21
CA LEU A 420 -11.60 -56.29 7.27
C LEU A 420 -12.91 -56.63 7.98
N ASP A 421 -12.84 -57.25 9.16
CA ASP A 421 -14.01 -57.54 9.99
C ASP A 421 -14.70 -56.24 10.44
N LYS A 422 -13.92 -55.25 10.88
CA LYS A 422 -14.43 -53.90 11.19
C LYS A 422 -15.08 -53.22 9.98
N GLN A 423 -14.48 -53.33 8.80
CA GLN A 423 -15.05 -52.78 7.56
C GLN A 423 -16.32 -53.50 7.13
N SER A 424 -16.39 -54.82 7.34
CA SER A 424 -17.59 -55.63 7.12
C SER A 424 -18.72 -55.19 8.05
N GLN A 425 -18.42 -55.04 9.35
CA GLN A 425 -19.35 -54.52 10.35
C GLN A 425 -19.78 -53.08 10.05
N GLN A 426 -18.87 -52.20 9.61
CA GLN A 426 -19.21 -50.85 9.19
C GLN A 426 -20.08 -50.83 7.95
N ARG A 427 -19.84 -51.69 6.96
CA ARG A 427 -20.71 -51.85 5.78
C ARG A 427 -22.09 -52.34 6.19
N ALA A 428 -22.17 -53.36 7.03
CA ALA A 428 -23.44 -53.86 7.55
C ALA A 428 -24.19 -52.78 8.36
N ALA A 429 -23.49 -52.01 9.19
CA ALA A 429 -24.07 -50.90 9.96
C ALA A 429 -24.49 -49.72 9.07
N GLN A 430 -23.75 -49.42 7.99
CA GLN A 430 -24.14 -48.41 7.00
C GLN A 430 -25.34 -48.85 6.17
N GLN A 431 -25.44 -50.13 5.82
CA GLN A 431 -26.58 -50.71 5.12
C GLN A 431 -27.82 -50.83 6.02
N ALA A 432 -27.63 -51.04 7.33
CA ALA A 432 -28.69 -51.09 8.34
C ALA A 432 -29.13 -49.70 8.83
N ARG A 433 -28.42 -48.63 8.48
CA ARG A 433 -28.94 -47.27 8.68
C ARG A 433 -30.10 -47.07 7.70
N PRO A 434 -31.32 -46.74 8.16
CA PRO A 434 -32.33 -46.23 7.24
C PRO A 434 -31.70 -45.05 6.51
N GLY A 435 -31.69 -45.07 5.18
CA GLY A 435 -31.26 -43.93 4.39
C GLY A 435 -32.10 -42.74 4.87
N ILE A 436 -31.47 -41.82 5.59
CA ILE A 436 -32.02 -40.50 5.84
C ILE A 436 -32.55 -40.01 4.49
N ASN A 437 -33.73 -39.41 4.45
CA ASN A 437 -34.36 -38.85 3.26
C ASN A 437 -33.50 -37.70 2.69
N TYR A 438 -32.33 -38.03 2.12
CA TYR A 438 -31.30 -37.11 1.62
C TYR A 438 -31.76 -36.29 0.41
N ASN A 439 -32.97 -36.50 -0.10
CA ASN A 439 -33.44 -35.78 -1.27
C ASN A 439 -34.43 -34.67 -0.93
N ARG A 440 -35.36 -34.86 0.02
CA ARG A 440 -36.45 -33.88 0.19
C ARG A 440 -36.11 -32.72 1.12
N ASP A 441 -35.74 -33.01 2.37
CA ASP A 441 -35.46 -31.94 3.33
C ASP A 441 -34.25 -31.12 2.90
N ALA A 442 -33.25 -31.78 2.30
CA ALA A 442 -32.12 -31.10 1.67
C ALA A 442 -32.53 -30.22 0.46
N GLN A 443 -33.46 -30.69 -0.40
CA GLN A 443 -33.98 -29.86 -1.50
C GLN A 443 -34.77 -28.66 -0.97
N LEU A 444 -35.65 -28.86 0.01
CA LEU A 444 -36.41 -27.78 0.64
C LEU A 444 -35.48 -26.79 1.34
N GLU A 445 -34.42 -27.26 1.98
CA GLU A 445 -33.37 -26.40 2.54
C GLU A 445 -32.69 -25.58 1.45
N CYS A 446 -32.20 -26.19 0.36
CA CYS A 446 -31.62 -25.47 -0.78
C CYS A 446 -32.55 -24.40 -1.34
N MET A 447 -33.84 -24.74 -1.54
CA MET A 447 -34.83 -23.79 -2.04
C MET A 447 -35.10 -22.63 -1.06
N ARG A 448 -35.05 -22.89 0.25
CA ARG A 448 -35.11 -21.83 1.28
C ARG A 448 -33.89 -20.91 1.20
N GLU A 449 -32.69 -21.47 1.00
CA GLU A 449 -31.48 -20.66 0.83
C GLU A 449 -31.57 -19.78 -0.42
N ASP A 450 -32.07 -20.34 -1.53
CA ASP A 450 -32.24 -19.62 -2.80
C ASP A 450 -33.23 -18.45 -2.66
N ILE A 451 -34.35 -18.66 -1.96
CA ILE A 451 -35.32 -17.58 -1.67
C ILE A 451 -34.66 -16.47 -0.88
N PHE A 452 -33.98 -16.82 0.23
CA PHE A 452 -33.28 -15.85 1.05
C PHE A 452 -32.26 -15.07 0.22
N PHE A 453 -31.46 -15.76 -0.60
CA PHE A 453 -30.45 -15.13 -1.45
C PHE A 453 -31.08 -14.11 -2.41
N PHE A 454 -32.14 -14.46 -3.13
CA PHE A 454 -32.75 -13.53 -4.09
C PHE A 454 -33.55 -12.41 -3.42
N ASP A 455 -34.19 -12.66 -2.28
CA ASP A 455 -34.83 -11.59 -1.50
C ASP A 455 -33.79 -10.61 -0.95
N TYR A 456 -32.67 -11.13 -0.45
CA TYR A 456 -31.57 -10.31 0.06
C TYR A 456 -30.88 -9.53 -1.06
N ALA A 457 -30.63 -10.17 -2.22
CA ALA A 457 -30.11 -9.50 -3.41
C ALA A 457 -31.05 -8.36 -3.85
N ARG A 458 -32.36 -8.62 -3.91
CA ARG A 458 -33.35 -7.59 -4.24
C ARG A 458 -33.29 -6.42 -3.26
N GLN A 459 -33.29 -6.69 -1.95
CA GLN A 459 -33.20 -5.63 -0.93
C GLN A 459 -31.93 -4.79 -1.12
N LEU A 460 -30.77 -5.43 -1.27
CA LEU A 460 -29.50 -4.74 -1.48
C LEU A 460 -29.49 -3.93 -2.78
N MET A 461 -30.00 -4.48 -3.88
CA MET A 461 -30.07 -3.77 -5.16
C MET A 461 -31.02 -2.57 -5.10
N THR A 462 -32.17 -2.68 -4.44
CA THR A 462 -33.07 -1.53 -4.23
C THR A 462 -32.39 -0.43 -3.39
N THR A 463 -31.67 -0.81 -2.32
CA THR A 463 -30.91 0.16 -1.51
C THR A 463 -29.75 0.79 -2.27
N ALA A 464 -29.07 0.02 -3.12
CA ALA A 464 -27.99 0.52 -3.95
C ALA A 464 -28.52 1.51 -5.00
N GLN A 465 -29.65 1.17 -5.64
CA GLN A 465 -30.29 2.04 -6.63
C GLN A 465 -30.76 3.36 -6.00
N SER A 466 -31.38 3.33 -4.80
CA SER A 466 -31.78 4.57 -4.12
C SER A 466 -30.60 5.43 -3.70
N GLN A 467 -29.43 4.83 -3.49
CA GLN A 467 -28.19 5.53 -3.20
C GLN A 467 -27.40 5.96 -4.46
N GLY A 468 -27.87 5.62 -5.67
CA GLY A 468 -27.15 5.88 -6.92
C GLY A 468 -25.87 5.05 -7.09
N CYS A 469 -25.77 3.90 -6.41
CA CYS A 469 -24.67 2.95 -6.58
C CYS A 469 -24.92 2.08 -7.83
N PRO A 470 -23.88 1.79 -8.63
CA PRO A 470 -24.02 0.93 -9.82
C PRO A 470 -24.39 -0.51 -9.43
N LEU A 471 -25.35 -1.12 -10.13
CA LEU A 471 -25.85 -2.47 -9.82
C LEU A 471 -25.06 -3.59 -10.51
N LYS A 472 -24.15 -3.25 -11.43
CA LYS A 472 -23.27 -4.19 -12.15
C LYS A 472 -22.53 -5.24 -11.27
N PRO A 473 -21.98 -4.93 -10.09
CA PRO A 473 -21.38 -5.96 -9.25
C PRO A 473 -22.42 -6.96 -8.71
N PHE A 474 -23.64 -6.50 -8.38
CA PHE A 474 -24.72 -7.39 -7.95
C PHE A 474 -25.19 -8.30 -9.07
N THR A 475 -25.32 -7.81 -10.31
CA THR A 475 -25.73 -8.64 -11.45
C THR A 475 -24.76 -9.78 -11.72
N ARG A 476 -23.46 -9.52 -11.56
CA ARG A 476 -22.42 -10.54 -11.69
C ARG A 476 -22.61 -11.65 -10.66
N VAL A 477 -22.77 -11.29 -9.38
CA VAL A 477 -22.95 -12.27 -8.29
C VAL A 477 -24.27 -13.05 -8.44
N VAL A 478 -25.37 -12.35 -8.72
CA VAL A 478 -26.68 -12.99 -8.98
C VAL A 478 -26.60 -13.94 -10.19
N GLY A 479 -25.88 -13.55 -11.24
CA GLY A 479 -25.65 -14.40 -12.41
C GLY A 479 -24.79 -15.62 -12.12
N GLN A 480 -23.71 -15.47 -11.34
CA GLN A 480 -22.87 -16.57 -10.90
C GLN A 480 -23.65 -17.57 -10.03
N TYR A 481 -24.41 -17.06 -9.05
CA TYR A 481 -25.24 -17.89 -8.18
C TYR A 481 -26.31 -18.68 -8.96
N LYS A 482 -26.99 -18.05 -9.93
CA LYS A 482 -27.92 -18.74 -10.83
C LYS A 482 -27.25 -19.90 -11.58
N LEU A 483 -26.02 -19.70 -12.07
CA LEU A 483 -25.28 -20.72 -12.82
C LEU A 483 -24.82 -21.88 -11.93
N GLU A 484 -24.30 -21.58 -10.74
CA GLU A 484 -23.81 -22.56 -9.78
C GLU A 484 -24.94 -23.47 -9.26
N ASN A 485 -26.10 -22.88 -8.92
CA ASN A 485 -27.26 -23.61 -8.42
C ASN A 485 -28.20 -24.11 -9.55
N ARG A 486 -27.86 -23.87 -10.82
CA ARG A 486 -28.66 -24.25 -12.00
C ARG A 486 -30.10 -23.71 -11.98
N ILE A 487 -30.31 -22.57 -11.34
CA ILE A 487 -31.63 -21.94 -11.16
C ILE A 487 -32.03 -21.25 -12.46
N GLY A 488 -33.12 -21.72 -13.08
CA GLY A 488 -33.59 -21.21 -14.37
C GLY A 488 -32.72 -21.65 -15.57
N ALA A 489 -31.71 -22.49 -15.34
CA ALA A 489 -30.94 -23.11 -16.42
C ALA A 489 -31.77 -24.24 -17.04
N GLN A 490 -32.61 -23.91 -18.03
CA GLN A 490 -33.12 -24.93 -18.93
C GLN A 490 -31.91 -25.64 -19.56
N VAL A 491 -31.83 -26.97 -19.46
CA VAL A 491 -30.80 -27.75 -20.15
C VAL A 491 -30.96 -27.47 -21.64
N ARG A 492 -30.14 -26.56 -22.18
CA ARG A 492 -30.17 -26.19 -23.59
C ARG A 492 -29.56 -27.32 -24.39
N VAL A 493 -30.37 -28.34 -24.67
CA VAL A 493 -30.00 -29.44 -25.56
C VAL A 493 -29.67 -28.84 -26.91
N PRO A 494 -28.42 -28.95 -27.41
CA PRO A 494 -28.04 -28.43 -28.71
C PRO A 494 -28.99 -28.96 -29.79
N PRO A 495 -29.29 -28.17 -30.84
CA PRO A 495 -30.31 -28.55 -31.84
C PRO A 495 -30.00 -29.88 -32.54
N HIS A 496 -28.72 -30.24 -32.67
CA HIS A 496 -28.27 -31.52 -33.22
C HIS A 496 -28.43 -32.72 -32.27
N MET A 497 -28.64 -32.50 -30.97
CA MET A 497 -28.97 -33.54 -29.98
C MET A 497 -30.48 -33.67 -29.73
N ARG A 498 -31.31 -32.79 -30.32
CA ARG A 498 -32.77 -32.92 -30.30
C ARG A 498 -33.20 -33.94 -31.34
N THR A 499 -33.17 -35.23 -30.97
CA THR A 499 -33.62 -36.31 -31.85
C THR A 499 -35.14 -36.36 -31.94
N LYS A 500 -35.70 -36.34 -33.16
CA LYS A 500 -37.13 -36.60 -33.43
C LYS A 500 -37.50 -38.09 -33.44
N LEU A 501 -36.51 -38.96 -33.31
CA LEU A 501 -36.68 -40.41 -33.28
C LEU A 501 -36.93 -40.85 -31.83
N SER A 502 -38.12 -41.39 -31.56
CA SER A 502 -38.40 -42.14 -30.33
C SER A 502 -37.67 -43.49 -30.39
N MET A 503 -36.35 -43.47 -30.21
CA MET A 503 -35.63 -44.70 -29.91
C MET A 503 -36.27 -45.28 -28.65
N GLY A 504 -36.63 -46.57 -28.66
CA GLY A 504 -37.32 -47.30 -27.60
C GLY A 504 -36.57 -47.40 -26.26
N ARG A 505 -35.95 -46.32 -25.80
CA ARG A 505 -35.88 -45.96 -24.39
C ARG A 505 -37.20 -45.31 -24.05
N ARG A 506 -37.84 -45.81 -22.98
CA ARG A 506 -39.02 -45.27 -22.29
C ARG A 506 -39.28 -43.82 -22.70
N THR A 507 -40.15 -43.66 -23.69
CA THR A 507 -40.69 -42.37 -24.08
C THR A 507 -41.49 -41.81 -22.90
N GLN A 508 -41.76 -40.51 -22.95
CA GLN A 508 -42.35 -39.65 -21.93
C GLN A 508 -43.70 -40.13 -21.29
N GLY A 509 -44.18 -41.34 -21.62
CA GLY A 509 -45.33 -42.01 -21.01
C GLY A 509 -45.01 -43.00 -19.87
N ASP A 510 -43.80 -43.58 -19.78
CA ASP A 510 -43.46 -44.58 -18.73
C ASP A 510 -42.61 -44.01 -17.58
N SER A 511 -42.08 -42.80 -17.73
CA SER A 511 -41.37 -42.05 -16.69
C SER A 511 -42.23 -40.96 -16.03
N SER A 512 -43.55 -40.97 -16.28
CA SER A 512 -44.51 -40.17 -15.51
C SER A 512 -44.67 -40.69 -14.07
N GLN A 513 -44.26 -41.92 -13.78
CA GLN A 513 -44.32 -42.48 -12.42
C GLN A 513 -43.04 -42.29 -11.57
N LEU A 514 -41.92 -41.84 -12.16
CA LEU A 514 -40.65 -41.65 -11.43
C LEU A 514 -39.98 -40.29 -11.61
N ALA A 515 -40.54 -39.38 -12.44
CA ALA A 515 -40.06 -38.00 -12.59
C ALA A 515 -41.12 -36.92 -12.33
N GLN A 516 -42.31 -37.31 -11.87
CA GLN A 516 -43.28 -36.41 -11.26
C GLN A 516 -43.78 -37.10 -9.99
N GLN A 517 -43.00 -37.04 -8.91
CA GLN A 517 -43.70 -36.80 -7.65
C GLN A 517 -44.44 -35.48 -7.90
N PRO A 518 -45.78 -35.42 -7.76
CA PRO A 518 -46.48 -34.14 -7.88
C PRO A 518 -45.75 -33.19 -6.93
N ALA A 519 -45.12 -32.15 -7.50
CA ALA A 519 -44.42 -31.15 -6.72
C ALA A 519 -45.40 -30.71 -5.63
N GLN A 520 -45.06 -31.00 -4.38
CA GLN A 520 -45.95 -30.71 -3.27
C GLN A 520 -46.17 -29.18 -3.26
N PRO A 521 -47.33 -28.69 -2.80
CA PRO A 521 -47.66 -27.26 -2.86
C PRO A 521 -46.55 -26.34 -2.33
N GLU A 522 -45.76 -26.80 -1.36
CA GLU A 522 -44.62 -26.07 -0.77
C GLU A 522 -43.47 -25.82 -1.76
N GLU A 523 -43.08 -26.80 -2.58
CA GLU A 523 -41.99 -26.63 -3.56
C GLU A 523 -42.39 -25.66 -4.68
N LEU A 524 -43.66 -25.74 -5.12
CA LEU A 524 -44.23 -24.82 -6.11
C LEU A 524 -44.30 -23.39 -5.56
N GLN A 525 -44.68 -23.22 -4.29
CA GLN A 525 -44.67 -21.91 -3.62
C GLN A 525 -43.26 -21.31 -3.57
N HIS A 526 -42.27 -22.12 -3.19
CA HIS A 526 -40.88 -21.69 -3.13
C HIS A 526 -40.33 -21.29 -4.52
N GLN A 527 -40.62 -22.07 -5.57
CA GLN A 527 -40.26 -21.73 -6.95
C GLN A 527 -40.91 -20.43 -7.42
N GLN A 528 -42.21 -20.25 -7.15
CA GLN A 528 -42.92 -19.02 -7.50
C GLN A 528 -42.32 -17.78 -6.82
N GLN A 529 -41.91 -17.90 -5.55
CA GLN A 529 -41.24 -16.80 -4.83
C GLN A 529 -39.89 -16.46 -5.44
N ILE A 530 -39.08 -17.46 -5.79
CA ILE A 530 -37.80 -17.26 -6.49
C ILE A 530 -38.05 -16.52 -7.81
N GLU A 531 -38.98 -17.00 -8.64
CA GLU A 531 -39.29 -16.36 -9.92
C GLU A 531 -39.80 -14.92 -9.78
N GLN A 532 -40.64 -14.65 -8.79
CA GLN A 532 -41.11 -13.30 -8.50
C GLN A 532 -39.96 -12.37 -8.10
N ASN A 533 -39.03 -12.85 -7.29
CA ASN A 533 -37.85 -12.10 -6.87
C ASN A 533 -36.92 -11.83 -8.05
N LEU A 534 -36.72 -12.82 -8.93
CA LEU A 534 -35.96 -12.65 -10.16
C LEU A 534 -36.56 -11.61 -11.09
N LYS A 535 -37.88 -11.65 -11.33
CA LYS A 535 -38.58 -10.63 -12.14
C LYS A 535 -38.41 -9.23 -11.57
N LYS A 536 -38.46 -9.08 -10.23
CA LYS A 536 -38.23 -7.80 -9.56
C LYS A 536 -36.78 -7.32 -9.75
N ILE A 537 -35.80 -8.21 -9.62
CA ILE A 537 -34.38 -7.88 -9.87
C ILE A 537 -34.17 -7.45 -11.33
N GLU A 538 -34.74 -8.19 -12.28
CA GLU A 538 -34.65 -7.86 -13.71
C GLU A 538 -35.28 -6.49 -14.03
N ALA A 539 -36.40 -6.15 -13.38
CA ALA A 539 -36.99 -4.82 -13.49
C ALA A 539 -36.07 -3.70 -12.98
N LEU A 540 -35.35 -3.90 -11.87
CA LEU A 540 -34.37 -2.93 -11.37
C LEU A 540 -33.24 -2.69 -12.38
N LEU A 541 -32.78 -3.76 -13.05
CA LEU A 541 -31.72 -3.69 -14.06
C LEU A 541 -32.14 -2.99 -15.34
N LEU A 542 -33.37 -3.22 -15.80
CA LEU A 542 -33.93 -2.52 -16.94
C LEU A 542 -34.07 -1.01 -16.67
N ASN A 543 -34.35 -0.62 -15.42
CA ASN A 543 -34.40 0.79 -15.03
C ASN A 543 -33.01 1.43 -14.98
N GLU A 544 -31.97 0.70 -14.57
CA GLU A 544 -30.58 1.21 -14.59
C GLU A 544 -30.05 1.39 -16.01
N GLN A 545 -30.39 0.52 -16.97
CA GLN A 545 -29.95 0.67 -18.36
C GLN A 545 -30.60 1.84 -19.11
N ARG A 546 -31.70 2.39 -18.57
CA ARG A 546 -32.42 3.54 -19.15
C ARG A 546 -31.93 4.89 -18.61
N ASN A 547 -31.22 4.88 -17.49
CA ASN A 547 -30.64 6.06 -16.84
C ASN A 547 -29.14 6.12 -17.13
#